data_AF-A0AAW9I740-F1
#
_entry.id   AF-A0AAW9I740-F1
#
_cell.length_a   1.000
_cell.length_b   1.000
_cell.length_c   1.000
_cell.angle_alpha   90.00
_cell.angle_beta   90.00
_cell.angle_gamma   90.00
#
_symmetry.space_group_name_H-M   'P 1'
#
loop_
_entity.id
_entity.type
_entity.pdbx_description
1 polymer ?
#
loop_
_entity_poly.entity_id
_entity_poly.type
_entity_poly.pdbx_seq_one_letter_code
_entity_poly.pdbx_strand_id
1 'polypeptide(L)'
;YSIEAIKMIINGFKNIVSNGKDDLNNLLDDFLIASTYAGIAFGNAGCGAVHAMSYPLGSIYHVPHGESNYVCFTEIFKTYKKLNPSGKIKRLNNILTEILNCSEKEVFEELDNLLYKILPKKSLKGYG
;
A
#
# COMPACT_ATOMS: atom_id res chain seq x y z
N TYR A 1 8.96 -11.64 -6.82
CA TYR A 1 8.97 -11.08 -5.45
C TYR A 1 7.94 -9.97 -5.27
N SER A 2 8.08 -8.77 -5.85
CA SER A 2 7.15 -7.64 -5.59
C SER A 2 5.67 -7.92 -5.89
N ILE A 3 5.38 -8.54 -7.03
CA ILE A 3 3.99 -8.83 -7.44
C ILE A 3 3.31 -9.81 -6.47
N GLU A 4 4.02 -10.85 -6.06
CA GLU A 4 3.49 -11.82 -5.09
C GLU A 4 3.32 -11.19 -3.70
N ALA A 5 4.25 -10.35 -3.26
CA ALA A 5 4.08 -9.59 -2.02
C ALA A 5 2.81 -8.71 -2.06
N ILE A 6 2.58 -7.99 -3.15
CA ILE A 6 1.37 -7.16 -3.35
C ILE A 6 0.11 -8.02 -3.25
N LYS A 7 0.07 -9.16 -3.96
CA LYS A 7 -1.09 -10.07 -3.95
C LYS A 7 -1.37 -10.61 -2.56
N MET A 8 -0.36 -11.13 -1.87
CA MET A 8 -0.51 -11.70 -0.53
C MET A 8 -0.99 -10.66 0.48
N ILE A 9 -0.37 -9.47 0.50
CA ILE A 9 -0.73 -8.40 1.45
C ILE A 9 -2.17 -7.92 1.21
N ILE A 10 -2.53 -7.61 -0.04
CA ILE A 10 -3.86 -7.07 -0.34
C ILE A 10 -4.94 -8.14 -0.09
N ASN A 11 -4.72 -9.40 -0.48
CA ASN A 11 -5.67 -10.47 -0.19
C ASN A 11 -5.80 -10.75 1.31
N GLY A 12 -4.69 -10.71 2.06
CA GLY A 12 -4.71 -10.82 3.52
C GLY A 12 -5.53 -9.68 4.16
N PHE A 13 -5.35 -8.44 3.71
CA PHE A 13 -6.17 -7.33 4.19
C PHE A 13 -7.65 -7.46 3.82
N LYS A 14 -7.97 -7.90 2.59
CA LYS A 14 -9.36 -8.18 2.20
C LYS A 14 -9.98 -9.22 3.12
N ASN A 15 -9.24 -10.29 3.42
CA ASN A 15 -9.70 -11.33 4.34
C ASN A 15 -9.99 -10.75 5.74
N ILE A 16 -9.03 -10.03 6.33
CA ILE A 16 -9.21 -9.38 7.65
C ILE A 16 -10.45 -8.46 7.67
N VAL A 17 -10.69 -7.71 6.59
CA VAL A 17 -11.84 -6.82 6.50
C VAL A 17 -13.16 -7.59 6.36
N SER A 18 -13.17 -8.71 5.65
CA SER A 18 -14.38 -9.54 5.46
C SER A 18 -14.71 -10.42 6.65
N ASN A 19 -13.71 -11.02 7.29
CA ASN A 19 -13.88 -12.03 8.34
C ASN A 19 -13.64 -11.49 9.76
N GLY A 20 -13.12 -10.26 9.88
CA GLY A 20 -12.81 -9.63 11.15
C GLY A 20 -11.34 -9.77 11.54
N LYS A 21 -10.95 -8.98 12.55
CA LYS A 21 -9.54 -8.87 12.98
C LYS A 21 -8.97 -10.16 13.57
N ASP A 22 -9.82 -11.05 14.06
CA ASP A 22 -9.39 -12.31 14.66
C ASP A 22 -8.77 -13.26 13.63
N ASP A 23 -9.11 -13.10 12.35
CA ASP A 23 -8.51 -13.90 11.27
C ASP A 23 -7.05 -13.52 10.98
N LEU A 24 -6.56 -12.39 11.52
CA LEU A 24 -5.15 -12.01 11.41
C LEU A 24 -4.22 -13.13 11.88
N ASN A 25 -4.56 -13.84 12.95
CA ASN A 25 -3.73 -14.91 13.51
C ASN A 25 -3.50 -16.05 12.51
N ASN A 26 -4.51 -16.35 11.67
CA ASN A 26 -4.42 -17.38 10.64
C ASN A 26 -3.59 -16.94 9.43
N LEU A 27 -3.29 -15.64 9.31
CA LEU A 27 -2.63 -15.02 8.16
C LEU A 27 -1.20 -14.55 8.48
N LEU A 28 -0.73 -14.70 9.73
CA LEU A 28 0.58 -14.16 10.16
C LEU A 28 1.73 -14.75 9.34
N ASP A 29 1.74 -16.06 9.09
CA ASP A 29 2.77 -16.72 8.30
C ASP A 29 2.81 -16.17 6.86
N ASP A 30 1.64 -15.96 6.25
CA ASP A 30 1.52 -15.35 4.92
C ASP A 30 2.02 -13.91 4.91
N PHE A 31 1.70 -13.11 5.94
CA PHE A 31 2.21 -11.74 6.06
C PHE A 31 3.74 -11.71 6.25
N LEU A 32 4.31 -12.65 7.01
CA LEU A 32 5.77 -12.76 7.18
C LEU A 32 6.47 -13.11 5.86
N ILE A 33 5.92 -14.06 5.09
CA ILE A 33 6.44 -14.41 3.76
C ILE A 33 6.30 -13.22 2.81
N ALA A 34 5.14 -12.57 2.79
CA ALA A 34 4.90 -11.42 1.91
C ALA A 34 5.83 -10.24 2.25
N SER A 35 6.08 -9.98 3.52
CA SER A 35 7.04 -8.97 3.99
C SER A 35 8.47 -9.32 3.56
N THR A 36 8.85 -10.61 3.65
CA THR A 36 10.15 -11.09 3.15
C THR A 36 10.29 -10.87 1.64
N TYR A 37 9.26 -11.19 0.85
CA TYR A 37 9.25 -10.93 -0.59
C TYR A 37 9.30 -9.45 -0.93
N ALA A 38 8.62 -8.59 -0.16
CA ALA A 38 8.73 -7.14 -0.31
C ALA A 38 10.17 -6.67 -0.04
N GLY A 39 10.79 -7.17 1.05
CA GLY A 39 12.18 -6.90 1.42
C GLY A 39 13.18 -7.26 0.33
N ILE A 40 13.10 -8.47 -0.22
CA ILE A 40 13.94 -8.90 -1.35
C ILE A 40 13.72 -7.98 -2.56
N ALA A 41 12.48 -7.59 -2.85
CA ALA A 41 12.19 -6.75 -4.00
C ALA A 41 12.78 -5.34 -3.88
N PHE A 42 12.48 -4.61 -2.80
CA PHE A 42 12.99 -3.24 -2.66
C PHE A 42 14.48 -3.21 -2.31
N GLY A 43 15.02 -4.23 -1.66
CA GLY A 43 16.46 -4.34 -1.38
C GLY A 43 17.31 -4.36 -2.66
N ASN A 44 16.75 -4.86 -3.77
CA ASN A 44 17.42 -4.90 -5.08
C ASN A 44 17.02 -3.75 -6.01
N ALA A 45 15.77 -3.28 -5.92
CA ALA A 45 15.23 -2.27 -6.84
C ALA A 45 15.23 -0.83 -6.28
N GLY A 46 15.42 -0.68 -4.97
CA GLY A 46 15.23 0.57 -4.24
C GLY A 46 13.76 0.94 -4.01
N CYS A 47 13.56 2.10 -3.39
CA CYS A 47 12.25 2.70 -3.12
C CYS A 47 12.04 3.99 -3.93
N GLY A 48 10.79 4.45 -4.01
CA GLY A 48 10.40 5.66 -4.77
C GLY A 48 9.90 6.81 -3.89
N ALA A 49 9.15 7.72 -4.51
CA ALA A 49 8.67 8.94 -3.86
C ALA A 49 7.88 8.71 -2.56
N VAL A 50 7.16 7.59 -2.41
CA VAL A 50 6.45 7.26 -1.16
C VAL A 50 7.42 7.27 0.03
N HIS A 51 8.55 6.56 -0.07
CA HIS A 51 9.52 6.52 1.02
C HIS A 51 10.19 7.87 1.22
N ALA A 52 10.58 8.55 0.13
CA ALA A 52 11.21 9.87 0.21
C ALA A 52 10.32 10.90 0.92
N MET A 53 9.01 10.92 0.60
CA MET A 53 8.04 11.82 1.22
C MET A 53 7.68 11.41 2.66
N SER A 54 7.94 10.17 3.07
CA SER A 54 7.72 9.73 4.45
C SER A 54 8.76 10.29 5.43
N TYR A 55 9.97 10.65 4.96
CA TYR A 55 11.08 11.02 5.84
C TYR A 55 10.81 12.27 6.68
N PRO A 56 10.27 13.39 6.14
CA PRO A 56 9.96 14.56 6.95
C PRO A 56 8.89 14.27 8.02
N LEU A 57 7.91 13.41 7.72
CA LEU A 57 6.88 13.02 8.69
C LEU A 57 7.48 12.23 9.85
N GLY A 58 8.40 11.32 9.56
CA GLY A 58 9.08 10.54 10.59
C GLY A 58 10.09 11.37 11.40
N SER A 59 10.87 12.25 10.75
CA SER A 59 11.95 12.97 11.41
C SER A 59 11.50 14.20 12.20
N ILE A 60 10.50 14.93 11.70
CA ILE A 60 10.03 16.18 12.32
C ILE A 60 8.88 15.92 13.28
N TYR A 61 7.95 15.06 12.90
CA TYR A 61 6.69 14.83 13.63
C TYR A 61 6.64 13.48 14.34
N HIS A 62 7.72 12.69 14.27
CA HIS A 62 7.83 11.38 14.92
C HIS A 62 6.71 10.40 14.57
N VAL A 63 6.15 10.53 13.37
CA VAL A 63 5.10 9.63 12.89
C VAL A 63 5.71 8.24 12.63
N PRO A 64 5.05 7.13 13.05
CA PRO A 64 5.52 5.78 12.76
C PRO A 64 5.71 5.56 11.26
N HIS A 65 6.82 4.94 10.86
CA HIS A 65 7.22 4.88 9.45
C HIS A 65 6.16 4.30 8.50
N GLY A 66 5.45 3.24 8.90
CA GLY A 66 4.36 2.66 8.12
C GLY A 66 3.20 3.65 7.91
N GLU A 67 2.82 4.38 8.96
CA GLU A 67 1.80 5.43 8.91
C GLU A 67 2.28 6.61 8.04
N SER A 68 3.55 7.02 8.15
CA SER A 68 4.14 8.06 7.29
C SER A 68 4.10 7.71 5.80
N ASN A 69 4.40 6.46 5.43
CA ASN A 69 4.29 6.00 4.05
C ASN A 69 2.82 6.00 3.59
N TYR A 70 1.92 5.51 4.45
CA TYR A 70 0.50 5.36 4.13
C TYR A 70 -0.19 6.70 3.82
N VAL A 71 0.13 7.76 4.56
CA VAL A 71 -0.51 9.08 4.41
C VAL A 71 -0.44 9.62 2.98
N CYS A 72 0.69 9.42 2.28
CA CYS A 72 0.89 9.91 0.91
C CYS A 72 0.78 8.83 -0.17
N PHE A 73 0.49 7.58 0.22
CA PHE A 73 0.65 6.40 -0.64
C PHE A 73 -0.11 6.50 -1.96
N THR A 74 -1.44 6.59 -1.91
CA THR A 74 -2.29 6.60 -3.09
C THR A 74 -2.16 7.87 -3.91
N GLU A 75 -1.94 9.03 -3.29
CA GLU A 75 -1.75 10.28 -4.04
C GLU A 75 -0.48 10.29 -4.87
N ILE A 76 0.58 9.63 -4.42
CA ILE A 76 1.79 9.46 -5.21
C ILE A 76 1.53 8.59 -6.45
N PHE A 77 0.77 7.49 -6.33
CA PHE A 77 0.42 6.67 -7.49
C PHE A 77 -0.53 7.38 -8.46
N LYS A 78 -1.52 8.14 -7.96
CA LYS A 78 -2.38 9.01 -8.78
C LYS A 78 -1.55 10.04 -9.54
N THR A 79 -0.55 10.64 -8.88
CA THR A 79 0.41 11.57 -9.51
C THR A 79 1.23 10.87 -10.59
N TYR A 80 1.78 9.68 -10.34
CA TYR A 80 2.48 8.91 -11.36
C TYR A 80 1.59 8.60 -12.58
N LYS A 81 0.33 8.20 -12.35
CA LYS A 81 -0.65 7.95 -13.43
C LYS A 81 -0.94 9.22 -14.24
N LYS A 82 -1.04 10.39 -13.59
CA LYS A 82 -1.24 11.68 -14.25
C LYS A 82 -0.03 12.07 -15.10
N LEU A 83 1.18 11.86 -14.60
CA LEU A 83 2.42 12.23 -15.28
C LEU A 83 2.74 11.33 -16.48
N ASN A 84 2.56 10.02 -16.31
CA ASN A 84 2.72 9.07 -17.40
C ASN A 84 1.72 7.92 -17.24
N PRO A 85 0.54 7.99 -17.87
CA PRO A 85 -0.47 6.93 -17.77
C PRO A 85 -0.04 5.65 -18.49
N SER A 86 0.99 5.72 -19.33
CA SER A 86 1.57 4.58 -20.04
C SER A 86 2.78 4.01 -19.30
N GLY A 87 3.03 2.71 -19.43
CA GLY A 87 4.21 2.06 -18.84
C GLY A 87 3.93 1.34 -17.50
N LYS A 88 4.87 1.44 -16.55
CA LYS A 88 4.87 0.60 -15.32
C LYS A 88 3.63 0.82 -14.46
N ILE A 89 3.08 2.04 -14.43
CA ILE A 89 1.86 2.34 -13.67
C ILE A 89 0.64 1.59 -14.21
N LYS A 90 0.54 1.42 -15.54
CA LYS A 90 -0.53 0.64 -16.17
C LYS A 90 -0.47 -0.83 -15.74
N ARG A 91 0.73 -1.41 -15.69
CA ARG A 91 0.93 -2.77 -15.18
C ARG A 91 0.51 -2.91 -13.72
N LEU A 92 0.87 -1.94 -12.88
CA LEU A 92 0.43 -1.91 -11.47
C LEU A 92 -1.09 -1.83 -11.38
N ASN A 93 -1.73 -0.92 -12.12
CA ASN A 93 -3.18 -0.78 -12.12
C ASN A 93 -3.87 -2.09 -12.49
N ASN A 94 -3.43 -2.79 -13.54
CA ASN A 94 -4.00 -4.08 -13.93
C ASN A 94 -3.93 -5.13 -12.81
N ILE A 95 -2.80 -5.21 -12.11
CA ILE A 95 -2.63 -6.12 -10.97
C ILE A 95 -3.59 -5.75 -9.85
N LEU A 96 -3.68 -4.46 -9.51
CA LEU A 96 -4.55 -3.98 -8.44
C LEU A 96 -6.04 -4.15 -8.80
N THR A 97 -6.46 -3.90 -10.04
CA THR A 97 -7.85 -4.11 -10.48
C THR A 97 -8.26 -5.57 -10.41
N GLU A 98 -7.35 -6.49 -10.74
CA GLU A 98 -7.60 -7.93 -10.64
C GLU A 98 -7.77 -8.36 -9.17
N ILE A 99 -6.87 -7.89 -8.28
CA ILE A 99 -6.93 -8.26 -6.86
C ILE A 99 -8.13 -7.63 -6.15
N LEU A 100 -8.40 -6.35 -6.42
CA LEU A 100 -9.49 -5.60 -5.79
C LEU A 100 -10.85 -5.87 -6.44
N ASN A 101 -10.88 -6.51 -7.62
CA ASN A 101 -12.08 -6.75 -8.42
C ASN A 101 -12.85 -5.45 -8.71
N CYS A 102 -12.14 -4.44 -9.24
CA CYS A 102 -12.68 -3.12 -9.51
C CYS A 102 -12.23 -2.57 -10.86
N SER A 103 -12.79 -1.44 -11.29
CA SER A 103 -12.37 -0.78 -12.52
C SER A 103 -11.04 -0.02 -12.35
N GLU A 104 -10.30 0.22 -13.44
CA GLU A 104 -9.07 1.02 -13.39
C GLU A 104 -9.33 2.49 -12.97
N LYS A 105 -10.57 2.98 -13.13
CA LYS A 105 -10.95 4.34 -12.73
C LYS A 105 -10.98 4.48 -11.20
N GLU A 106 -11.43 3.43 -10.52
CA GLU A 106 -11.67 3.41 -9.06
C GLU A 106 -10.53 2.73 -8.29
N VAL A 107 -9.54 2.14 -8.97
CA VAL A 107 -8.52 1.27 -8.35
C VAL A 107 -7.79 1.87 -7.14
N PHE A 108 -7.48 3.16 -7.16
CA PHE A 108 -6.83 3.82 -6.02
C PHE A 108 -7.80 4.21 -4.92
N GLU A 109 -9.08 4.43 -5.25
CA GLU A 109 -10.13 4.67 -4.28
C GLU A 109 -10.47 3.38 -3.52
N GLU A 110 -10.61 2.26 -4.24
CA GLU A 110 -10.81 0.94 -3.63
C GLU A 110 -9.61 0.51 -2.76
N LEU A 111 -8.39 0.80 -3.22
CA LEU A 111 -7.20 0.57 -2.41
C LEU A 111 -7.21 1.42 -1.13
N ASP A 112 -7.57 2.71 -1.22
CA ASP A 112 -7.68 3.58 -0.05
C ASP A 112 -8.78 3.11 0.90
N ASN A 113 -9.94 2.70 0.38
CA ASN A 113 -11.06 2.16 1.16
C ASN A 113 -10.64 0.92 1.96
N LEU A 114 -9.96 -0.02 1.30
CA LEU A 114 -9.43 -1.21 1.96
C LEU A 114 -8.43 -0.84 3.07
N LEU A 115 -7.42 -0.03 2.74
CA LEU A 115 -6.38 0.36 3.69
C LEU A 115 -6.95 1.16 4.87
N TYR A 116 -7.97 1.99 4.65
CA TYR A 116 -8.62 2.76 5.70
C TYR A 116 -9.31 1.85 6.74
N LYS A 117 -9.83 0.70 6.33
CA LYS A 117 -10.40 -0.30 7.25
C LYS A 117 -9.32 -1.00 8.09
N ILE A 118 -8.09 -1.08 7.60
CA ILE A 118 -6.94 -1.63 8.34
C ILE A 118 -6.35 -0.59 9.29
N LEU A 119 -6.05 0.60 8.77
CA LEU A 119 -5.48 1.73 9.51
C LEU A 119 -6.17 3.02 9.04
N PRO A 120 -7.00 3.66 9.87
CA PRO A 120 -7.62 4.93 9.50
C PRO A 120 -6.58 6.02 9.22
N LYS A 121 -6.68 6.68 8.07
CA LYS A 121 -5.75 7.72 7.64
C LYS A 121 -6.04 9.04 8.39
N LYS A 122 -5.02 9.61 9.04
CA LYS A 122 -5.10 10.98 9.59
C LYS A 122 -4.74 12.01 8.53
N SER A 123 -5.31 13.22 8.63
CA SER A 123 -4.89 14.34 7.81
C SER A 123 -3.48 14.80 8.21
N LEU A 124 -2.74 15.42 7.29
CA LEU A 124 -1.39 15.92 7.57
C LEU A 124 -1.36 16.90 8.75
N LYS A 125 -2.37 17.79 8.83
CA LYS A 125 -2.55 18.71 9.96
C LYS A 125 -2.71 18.00 11.31
N GLY A 126 -3.17 16.74 11.30
CA GLY A 126 -3.35 15.95 12.52
C GLY A 126 -2.05 15.49 13.19
N TYR A 127 -0.88 15.65 12.54
CA TYR A 127 0.41 15.26 13.10
C TYR A 127 1.19 16.39 13.77
N GLY A 128 0.77 17.65 13.61
CA GLY A 128 1.47 18.83 14.13
C GLY A 128 1.27 20.06 13.24
#